data_AF-A0A920FB23-F1
#
_entry.id   AF-A0A920FB23-F1
#
_cell.length_a   1.000
_cell.length_b   1.000
_cell.length_c   1.000
_cell.angle_alpha   90.00
_cell.angle_beta   90.00
_cell.angle_gamma   90.00
#
_symmetry.space_group_name_H-M   'P 1'
#
loop_
_entity.id
_entity.type
_entity.pdbx_description
1 polymer ?
#
loop_
_entity_poly.entity_id
_entity_poly.type
_entity_poly.pdbx_seq_one_letter_code
_entity_poly.pdbx_strand_id
1 'polypeptide(L)' 'MSYDIAICMYHDQALIPIKTLDFWNSVNVTIGLPIVRTSPDHGTALNLAGSGDANAIV' A
#
# COMPACT_ATOMS: atom_id res chain seq x y z
N MET A 1 -17.91 -13.88 -9.36
CA MET A 1 -17.83 -12.42 -9.51
C MET A 1 -16.37 -12.05 -9.54
N SER A 2 -15.89 -11.48 -10.64
CA SER A 2 -14.55 -10.90 -10.73
C SER A 2 -14.71 -9.43 -11.00
N TYR A 3 -14.06 -8.60 -10.20
CA TYR A 3 -13.95 -7.17 -10.43
C TYR A 3 -12.47 -6.86 -10.66
N ASP A 4 -12.18 -5.92 -11.56
CA ASP A 4 -10.81 -5.44 -11.77
C ASP A 4 -10.41 -4.40 -10.71
N ILE A 5 -11.38 -3.59 -10.27
CA ILE A 5 -11.20 -2.51 -9.28
C ILE A 5 -12.45 -2.41 -8.39
N ALA A 6 -12.24 -2.14 -7.11
CA ALA A 6 -13.28 -1.72 -6.17
C ALA A 6 -13.05 -0.26 -5.75
N ILE A 7 -14.11 0.56 -5.76
CA ILE A 7 -14.08 1.95 -5.30
C ILE A 7 -14.78 2.03 -3.95
N CYS A 8 -14.08 2.55 -2.95
CA CYS A 8 -14.62 2.78 -1.61
C CYS A 8 -14.77 4.27 -1.35
N MET A 9 -15.77 4.62 -0.53
CA MET A 9 -16.10 6.02 -0.27
C MET A 9 -15.15 6.67 0.72
N TYR A 10 -14.50 5.88 1.56
CA TYR A 10 -13.55 6.34 2.56
C TYR A 10 -12.48 5.28 2.83
N HIS A 11 -11.39 5.75 3.45
CA HIS A 11 -10.13 5.03 3.63
C HIS A 11 -10.29 3.63 4.26
N ASP A 12 -10.88 3.58 5.46
CA ASP A 12 -10.93 2.33 6.24
C ASP A 12 -11.88 1.29 5.66
N GLN A 13 -12.82 1.71 4.80
CA GLN A 13 -13.69 0.79 4.06
C GLN A 13 -12.88 -0.08 3.08
N ALA A 14 -11.80 0.47 2.50
CA ALA A 14 -10.92 -0.26 1.59
C ALA A 14 -9.74 -0.88 2.32
N LEU A 15 -9.02 -0.08 3.12
CA LEU A 15 -7.68 -0.47 3.54
C LEU A 15 -7.67 -1.50 4.67
N ILE A 16 -8.71 -1.55 5.53
CA ILE A 16 -8.82 -2.62 6.53
C ILE A 16 -8.92 -3.99 5.84
N PRO A 17 -9.87 -4.24 4.91
CA PRO A 17 -9.91 -5.50 4.16
C PRO A 17 -8.62 -5.81 3.39
N ILE A 18 -8.05 -4.83 2.68
CA ILE A 18 -6.82 -5.02 1.89
C ILE A 18 -5.67 -5.48 2.78
N LYS A 19 -5.43 -4.76 3.88
CA LYS A 19 -4.37 -5.11 4.83
C LYS A 19 -4.64 -6.43 5.55
N THR A 20 -5.90 -6.79 5.76
CA THR A 20 -6.24 -8.08 6.38
C THR A 20 -5.96 -9.26 5.44
N LEU A 21 -6.18 -9.09 4.14
CA LEU A 21 -5.96 -10.13 3.14
C LEU A 21 -4.49 -10.24 2.74
N ASP A 22 -3.80 -9.11 2.57
CA ASP A 22 -2.39 -9.06 2.17
C ASP A 22 -1.71 -7.81 2.75
N PHE A 23 -1.23 -7.96 3.99
CA PHE A 23 -0.66 -6.86 4.76
C PHE A 23 0.66 -6.33 4.20
N TRP A 24 1.44 -7.23 3.57
CA TRP A 24 2.88 -7.03 3.34
C TRP A 24 3.22 -6.70 1.89
N ASN A 25 2.33 -6.94 0.92
CA ASN A 25 2.66 -6.78 -0.50
C ASN A 25 1.83 -5.70 -1.21
N SER A 26 1.14 -4.82 -0.48
CA SER A 26 0.34 -3.75 -1.08
C SER A 26 1.21 -2.64 -1.69
N VAL A 27 0.75 -2.07 -2.82
CA VAL A 27 1.40 -0.95 -3.51
C VAL A 27 0.41 0.18 -3.68
N ASN A 28 0.81 1.38 -3.27
CA ASN A 28 0.01 2.59 -3.47
C ASN A 28 0.20 3.12 -4.89
N VAL A 29 -0.91 3.34 -5.61
CA VAL A 29 -0.92 3.91 -6.96
C VAL A 29 -1.63 5.26 -6.92
N THR A 30 -0.98 6.30 -7.46
CA THR A 30 -1.60 7.63 -7.57
C THR A 30 -2.16 7.83 -8.97
N ILE A 31 -3.48 7.88 -9.07
CA ILE A 31 -4.20 8.10 -10.32
C ILE A 31 -4.42 9.61 -10.52
N GLY A 32 -4.26 10.09 -11.77
CA GLY A 32 -4.52 11.48 -12.16
C GLY A 32 -3.28 12.35 -12.37
N LEU A 33 -2.07 11.82 -12.17
CA LEU A 33 -0.82 12.52 -12.51
C LEU A 33 -0.45 12.31 -13.99
N PRO A 34 0.34 13.23 -14.61
CA PRO A 34 0.83 13.07 -15.99
C PRO A 34 1.98 12.05 -16.14
N ILE A 35 2.30 11.32 -15.06
CA ILE A 35 3.33 10.28 -15.01
C ILE A 35 2.83 9.10 -14.16
N VAL A 36 3.35 7.90 -14.41
CA VAL A 36 3.11 6.73 -13.55
C VAL A 36 3.81 6.95 -12.20
N ARG A 37 3.05 6.84 -11.11
CA ARG A 37 3.59 6.98 -9.75
C ARG A 37 3.05 5.88 -8.83
N THR A 38 3.98 5.12 -8.26
CA THR A 38 3.73 4.13 -7.21
C THR A 38 4.46 4.52 -5.92
N SER A 39 4.08 3.93 -4.78
CA SER A 39 4.85 4.01 -3.54
C SER A 39 4.62 2.81 -2.63
N PRO A 40 5.55 2.58 -1.67
CA PRO A 40 5.30 1.73 -0.51
C PRO A 40 4.00 2.11 0.22
N ASP A 41 3.47 1.17 0.98
CA ASP A 41 2.29 1.34 1.83
C ASP A 41 2.63 1.28 3.33
N HIS A 42 3.92 1.19 3.66
CA HIS A 42 4.44 1.36 5.00
C HIS A 42 4.86 2.82 5.32
N GLY A 43 5.01 3.10 6.61
CA GLY A 43 5.61 4.35 7.11
C GLY A 43 7.15 4.32 7.08
N THR A 44 7.79 5.29 7.71
CA THR A 44 9.26 5.44 7.65
C THR A 44 10.06 4.42 8.46
N ALA A 45 9.43 3.72 9.41
CA ALA A 45 10.06 2.72 10.29
C ALA A 45 11.46 3.15 10.80
N LEU A 46 11.57 4.36 11.35
CA LEU A 46 12.86 4.99 11.69
C LEU A 46 13.74 4.15 12.62
N ASN A 47 13.15 3.30 13.45
CA ASN A 47 13.85 2.36 14.32
C ASN A 47 14.63 1.26 13.56
N LEU A 48 14.32 1.02 12.28
CA LEU A 48 15.01 0.07 11.40
C LEU A 48 16.04 0.75 10.48
N ALA A 49 16.14 2.08 10.53
CA ALA A 49 17.06 2.82 9.67
C ALA A 49 18.51 2.41 9.95
N GLY A 50 19.17 1.83 8.95
CA GLY A 50 20.55 1.36 9.04
C GLY A 50 20.75 0.01 9.74
N SER A 51 19.69 -0.67 10.18
CA SER A 51 19.83 -1.98 10.85
C SER A 51 20.04 -3.14 9.88
N GLY A 52 19.57 -3.00 8.63
CA GLY A 52 19.54 -4.07 7.64
C GLY A 52 18.33 -5.00 7.76
N ASP A 53 17.42 -4.75 8.71
CA ASP A 53 16.25 -5.61 8.97
C ASP A 53 14.96 -5.12 8.27
N ALA A 54 15.06 -4.05 7.47
CA ALA A 54 13.92 -3.55 6.70
C ALA A 54 13.57 -4.54 5.58
N ASN A 55 12.28 -4.85 5.42
CA ASN A 55 11.79 -5.57 4.26
C ASN A 55 11.69 -4.59 3.07
N ALA A 56 12.22 -4.98 1.92
CA ALA A 56 12.08 -4.23 0.68
C ALA A 56 10.62 -4.19 0.16
N ILE A 57 9.77 -5.08 0.67
CA ILE A 57 8.34 -5.15 0.37
C ILE A 57 7.56 -5.01 1.67
N VAL A 58 7.08 -3.78 1.92
CA VAL A 58 5.77 -3.29 2.42
C VAL A 58 5.63 -1.86 1.88
#